data_AF-A0A392PIY5-F1
#
_entry.id   AF-A0A392PIY5-F1
#
_cell.length_a   1.000
_cell.length_b   1.000
_cell.length_c   1.000
_cell.angle_alpha   90.00
_cell.angle_beta   90.00
_cell.angle_gamma   90.00
#
_symmetry.space_group_name_H-M   'P 1'
#
loop_
_entity.id
_entity.type
_entity.pdbx_description
1 polymer ?
#
loop_
_entity_poly.entity_id
_entity_poly.type
_entity_poly.pdbx_seq_one_letter_code
_entity_poly.pdbx_strand_id
1 'polypeptide(L)'
;GSDPSLYSGKIIECTWDFDNLEWIFLRIRTDKSTPNEFNTYRKVMRSIKDNITEEDLLNEINEIIRLPMYADRIKTDSKATQHANAAKRR
;
A
#
# COMPACT_ATOMS: atom_id res chain seq x y z
N GLY A 1 2.82 22.04 22.95
CA GLY A 1 3.50 20.81 22.50
C GLY A 1 4.41 20.32 23.61
N SER A 2 4.71 19.02 23.64
CA SER A 2 5.75 18.46 24.52
C SER A 2 7.13 19.01 24.18
N ASP A 3 8.05 19.02 25.15
CA ASP A 3 9.43 19.46 24.95
C ASP A 3 10.15 18.54 23.94
N PRO A 4 10.68 19.08 22.81
CA PRO A 4 11.44 18.30 21.82
C PRO A 4 12.66 17.59 22.39
N SER A 5 13.24 18.09 23.49
CA SER A 5 14.42 17.49 24.13
C SER A 5 14.19 16.03 24.55
N LEU A 6 12.94 15.65 24.85
CA LEU A 6 12.53 14.30 25.27
C LEU A 6 12.74 13.23 24.20
N TYR A 7 12.91 13.65 22.94
CA TYR A 7 13.10 12.77 21.78
C TYR A 7 14.55 12.75 21.29
N SER A 8 15.44 13.58 21.87
CA SER A 8 16.85 13.63 21.47
C SER A 8 17.50 12.25 21.56
N GLY A 9 18.15 11.83 20.47
CA GLY A 9 18.82 10.53 20.36
C GLY A 9 17.89 9.32 20.18
N LYS A 10 16.56 9.51 20.17
CA LYS A 10 15.60 8.43 19.94
C LYS A 10 15.24 8.32 18.46
N ILE A 11 14.97 7.10 18.01
CA ILE A 11 14.36 6.87 16.69
C ILE A 11 12.85 7.06 16.83
N ILE A 12 12.28 7.86 15.93
CA ILE A 12 10.83 8.11 15.86
C ILE A 12 10.30 7.69 14.50
N GLU A 13 9.03 7.32 14.47
CA GLU A 13 8.27 7.08 13.25
C GLU A 13 7.33 8.25 13.02
N CYS A 14 7.25 8.71 11.77
CA CYS A 14 6.46 9.86 11.36
C CYS A 14 5.64 9.53 10.12
N THR A 15 4.56 10.28 9.91
CA THR A 15 3.79 10.31 8.66
C THR A 15 3.87 11.70 8.03
N TRP A 16 3.68 11.79 6.72
CA TRP A 16 3.62 13.07 6.03
C TRP A 16 2.19 13.60 6.02
N ASP A 17 2.01 14.87 6.39
CA ASP A 17 0.77 15.61 6.25
C ASP A 17 0.84 16.49 5.00
N PHE A 18 -0.07 16.25 4.06
CA PHE A 18 -0.12 16.99 2.81
C PHE A 18 -0.73 18.39 2.96
N ASP A 19 -1.59 18.61 3.95
CA ASP A 19 -2.28 19.88 4.13
C ASP A 19 -1.31 20.93 4.70
N ASN A 20 -0.54 20.53 5.71
CA ASN A 20 0.42 21.40 6.41
C ASN A 20 1.86 21.26 5.89
N LEU A 21 2.12 20.32 4.98
CA LEU A 21 3.45 20.04 4.40
C LEU A 21 4.52 19.77 5.48
N GLU A 22 4.16 18.95 6.46
CA GLU A 22 5.03 18.64 7.58
C GLU A 22 5.01 17.16 7.97
N TRP A 23 6.04 16.74 8.70
CA TRP A 23 6.11 15.40 9.29
C TRP A 23 5.41 15.40 10.64
N ILE A 24 4.39 14.57 10.78
CA ILE A 24 3.68 14.36 12.04
C ILE A 24 4.30 13.17 12.76
N PHE A 25 4.68 13.39 14.02
CA PHE A 25 5.15 12.33 14.92
C PHE A 25 4.05 11.28 15.15
N LEU A 26 4.41 9.99 15.03
CA LEU A 26 3.52 8.88 15.37
C LEU A 26 3.93 8.21 16.68
N ARG A 27 5.18 7.73 16.77
CA ARG A 27 5.65 6.97 17.94
C ARG A 27 7.18 6.93 18.05
N ILE A 28 7.66 6.56 19.23
CA ILE A 28 9.06 6.20 19.46
C ILE A 28 9.28 4.73 19.07
N ARG A 29 10.38 4.45 18.37
CA ARG A 29 10.77 3.11 17.91
C ARG A 29 11.90 2.55 18.76
N THR A 30 11.54 1.88 19.86
CA THR A 30 12.50 1.21 20.75
C THR A 30 13.07 -0.09 20.18
N ASP A 31 12.43 -0.63 19.13
CA ASP A 31 12.87 -1.80 18.38
C ASP A 31 14.01 -1.49 17.38
N LYS A 32 14.32 -0.21 17.17
CA LYS A 32 15.33 0.24 16.20
C LYS A 32 16.48 0.94 16.91
N SER A 33 17.71 0.48 16.64
CA SER A 33 18.94 1.14 17.09
C SER A 33 19.44 2.19 16.10
N THR A 34 19.01 2.14 14.83
CA THR A 34 19.42 3.07 13.77
C THR A 34 18.22 3.57 12.96
N PRO A 35 18.30 4.78 12.38
CA PRO A 35 17.28 5.30 11.47
C PRO A 35 17.22 4.48 10.18
N ASN A 36 16.18 4.70 9.38
CA ASN A 36 16.13 4.14 8.03
C ASN A 36 17.32 4.62 7.20
N GLU A 37 17.83 3.75 6.34
CA GLU A 37 18.82 4.16 5.35
C GLU A 37 18.27 5.26 4.43
N PHE A 38 19.15 6.14 3.97
CA PHE A 38 18.78 7.26 3.11
C PHE A 38 18.10 6.80 1.80
N ASN A 39 18.54 5.67 1.23
CA ASN A 39 17.90 5.11 0.04
C ASN A 39 16.46 4.65 0.29
N THR A 40 16.18 4.11 1.47
CA THR A 40 14.83 3.76 1.89
C THR A 40 13.98 5.01 2.04
N TYR A 41 14.50 6.06 2.67
CA TYR A 41 13.83 7.36 2.74
C TYR A 41 13.48 7.91 1.35
N ARG A 42 14.40 7.87 0.38
CA ARG A 42 14.12 8.33 -0.99
C ARG A 42 12.98 7.57 -1.66
N LYS A 43 12.91 6.24 -1.47
CA LYS A 43 11.81 5.43 -1.99
C LYS A 43 10.48 5.77 -1.33
N VAL A 44 10.48 5.96 -0.01
CA VAL A 44 9.28 6.39 0.74
C VAL A 44 8.80 7.75 0.27
N MET A 45 9.70 8.74 0.13
CA MET A 45 9.32 10.07 -0.39
C MET A 45 8.78 10.03 -1.81
N ARG A 46 9.30 9.14 -2.67
CA ARG A 46 8.72 8.94 -3.99
C ARG A 46 7.30 8.38 -3.90
N SER A 47 7.08 7.35 -3.07
CA SER A 47 5.74 6.78 -2.86
C SER A 47 4.74 7.80 -2.33
N ILE A 48 5.15 8.66 -1.39
CA ILE A 48 4.32 9.76 -0.87
C ILE A 48 3.96 10.73 -1.99
N LYS A 49 4.92 11.10 -2.85
CA LYS A 49 4.67 12.01 -3.98
C LYS A 49 3.78 11.39 -5.06
N ASP A 50 3.96 10.11 -5.35
CA ASP A 50 3.13 9.39 -6.32
C ASP A 50 1.69 9.26 -5.81
N ASN A 51 1.49 9.24 -4.48
CA ASN A 51 0.20 9.32 -3.78
C ASN A 51 -0.91 8.40 -4.34
N ILE A 52 -0.54 7.17 -4.71
CA ILE A 52 -1.51 6.18 -5.18
C ILE A 52 -2.33 5.69 -3.99
N THR A 53 -3.64 5.95 -4.03
CA THR A 53 -4.58 5.58 -2.97
C THR A 53 -5.14 4.16 -3.16
N GLU A 54 -5.81 3.65 -2.13
CA GLU A 54 -6.57 2.40 -2.25
C GLU A 54 -7.67 2.50 -3.31
N GLU A 55 -8.32 3.65 -3.42
CA GLU A 55 -9.38 3.89 -4.41
C GLU A 55 -8.82 3.88 -5.83
N ASP A 56 -7.67 4.53 -6.08
CA ASP A 56 -6.99 4.48 -7.38
C ASP A 56 -6.70 3.04 -7.79
N LEU A 57 -6.19 2.23 -6.85
CA LEU A 57 -5.88 0.83 -7.11
C LEU A 57 -7.14 0.01 -7.41
N LEU A 58 -8.21 0.17 -6.62
CA LEU A 58 -9.46 -0.57 -6.81
C LEU A 58 -10.14 -0.19 -8.14
N ASN A 59 -10.09 1.09 -8.51
CA ASN A 59 -10.62 1.58 -9.77
C ASN A 59 -9.83 0.99 -10.94
N GLU A 60 -8.51 1.01 -10.89
CA GLU A 60 -7.65 0.44 -11.93
C GLU A 60 -7.90 -1.07 -12.10
N ILE A 61 -8.02 -1.82 -11.00
CA ILE A 61 -8.38 -3.25 -11.04
C ILE A 61 -9.73 -3.45 -11.73
N ASN A 62 -10.75 -2.67 -11.36
CA ASN A 62 -12.10 -2.77 -11.92
C ASN A 62 -12.13 -2.50 -13.43
N GLU A 63 -11.29 -1.57 -13.92
CA GLU A 63 -11.16 -1.32 -15.36
C GLU A 63 -10.39 -2.45 -16.06
N ILE A 64 -9.27 -2.90 -15.49
CA ILE A 64 -8.44 -3.97 -16.06
C ILE A 64 -9.26 -5.26 -16.25
N ILE A 65 -10.07 -5.68 -15.27
CA ILE A 65 -10.85 -6.92 -15.38
C ILE A 65 -11.94 -6.86 -16.47
N ARG A 66 -12.34 -5.65 -16.91
CA ARG A 66 -13.31 -5.44 -17.98
C ARG A 66 -12.68 -5.43 -19.38
N LEU A 67 -11.35 -5.33 -19.47
CA LEU A 67 -10.66 -5.39 -20.75
C LEU A 67 -10.93 -6.75 -21.45
N PRO A 68 -11.13 -6.78 -22.78
CA PRO A 68 -11.54 -8.00 -23.50
C PRO A 68 -10.69 -9.23 -23.18
N MET A 69 -9.36 -9.05 -23.13
CA MET A 69 -8.41 -10.12 -22.82
C MET A 69 -8.71 -10.79 -21.46
N TYR A 70 -9.05 -10.00 -20.43
CA TYR A 70 -9.34 -10.52 -19.10
C TYR A 70 -10.79 -11.00 -18.99
N ALA A 71 -11.75 -10.28 -19.57
CA ALA A 71 -13.16 -10.66 -19.56
C ALA A 71 -13.40 -12.03 -20.21
N ASP A 72 -12.74 -12.29 -21.35
CA ASP A 72 -12.88 -13.57 -22.06
C ASP A 72 -12.20 -14.72 -21.33
N ARG A 73 -11.04 -14.46 -20.71
CA ARG A 73 -10.35 -15.43 -19.86
C ARG A 73 -11.20 -15.79 -18.63
N ILE A 74 -11.71 -14.80 -17.91
CA ILE A 74 -12.57 -15.00 -16.73
C ILE A 74 -13.80 -15.83 -17.09
N LYS A 75 -14.46 -15.54 -18.24
CA LYS A 75 -15.60 -16.34 -18.72
C LYS A 75 -15.22 -17.79 -19.00
N THR A 76 -14.08 -18.01 -19.67
CA THR A 76 -13.60 -19.35 -20.04
C THR A 76 -13.27 -20.18 -18.79
N ASP A 77 -12.50 -19.60 -17.87
CA ASP A 77 -12.10 -20.25 -16.62
C ASP A 77 -13.30 -20.53 -15.70
N SER A 78 -14.28 -19.61 -15.65
CA SER A 78 -15.53 -19.80 -14.91
C SER A 78 -16.35 -20.97 -15.43
N LYS A 79 -16.47 -21.12 -16.76
CA LYS A 79 -17.14 -22.28 -17.38
C LYS A 79 -16.41 -23.58 -17.06
N ALA A 80 -15.08 -23.61 -17.21
CA ALA A 80 -14.28 -24.80 -16.90
C ALA A 80 -14.45 -25.24 -15.44
N THR A 81 -14.48 -24.28 -14.51
CA THR A 81 -14.69 -24.54 -13.08
C THR A 81 -16.10 -25.10 -12.81
N GLN A 82 -17.13 -24.55 -13.44
CA GLN A 82 -18.50 -25.06 -13.33
C GLN A 82 -18.62 -26.50 -13.84
N HIS A 83 -18.02 -26.81 -14.99
CA HIS A 83 -17.98 -28.17 -15.54
C HIS A 83 -17.26 -29.15 -14.61
N ALA A 84 -16.11 -28.78 -14.06
CA ALA A 84 -15.37 -29.62 -13.12
C ALA A 84 -16.17 -29.90 -11.82
N ASN A 85 -16.86 -28.88 -11.30
CA ASN A 85 -17.69 -29.03 -10.10
C ASN A 85 -18.94 -29.88 -10.36
N ALA A 86 -19.54 -29.80 -11.54
CA ALA A 86 -20.66 -30.65 -11.93
C ALA A 86 -20.24 -32.12 -12.09
N ALA A 87 -19.05 -32.37 -12.64
CA ALA A 87 -18.49 -33.72 -12.78
C ALA A 87 -18.15 -34.37 -11.43
N LYS A 88 -17.69 -33.59 -10.43
CA LYS A 88 -17.41 -34.09 -9.07
C LYS A 88 -18.67 -34.41 -8.24
N ARG A 89 -19.85 -33.94 -8.66
CA ARG A 89 -21.12 -34.14 -7.96
C ARG A 89 -21.93 -35.33 -8.50
N ARG A 90 -21.46 -35.99 -9.55
CA ARG A 90 -21.98 -37.24 -10.08
C ARG A 90 -21.11 -38.39 -9.61
#